data_AF-A0A914USI5-F1
#
_entry.id   AF-A0A914USI5-F1
#
_cell.length_a   1.000
_cell.length_b   1.000
_cell.length_c   1.000
_cell.angle_alpha   90.00
_cell.angle_beta   90.00
_cell.angle_gamma   90.00
#
_symmetry.space_group_name_H-M   'P 1'
#
loop_
_entity.id
_entity.type
_entity.pdbx_description
1 polymer ?
#
loop_
_entity_poly.entity_id
_entity_poly.type
_entity_poly.pdbx_seq_one_letter_code
_entity_poly.pdbx_strand_id
1 'polypeptide(L)'
;MSLKAAFTIKLGHKILPKTVSVGKFDGIHPSLVAATASSKLFVHTPHRPSAETGGRLLASDIADVSLLNINQPIKAVAVGKMRVASDEHDVVVVGTPTHVLAYDMDNNSDLFYREVPDGVNCLVIGQLGGVDQPIAICGGNCAIQGFDATGHDPFWTVTGDNVTALCLCDYDGDGKLELIVGSEDFDIRVFKGDEIIAEITETEAITGLCWLGEGNKFAYALANGTLGLYEGNNRIWRIKSKNHVVSIAMYDIDGDGEKEMAIGWTNGKVRENFALQNV
;
A
#
# COMPACT_ATOMS: atom_id res chain seq x y z
N MET A 1 -16.85 -24.95 -3.44
CA MET A 1 -17.86 -24.31 -4.33
C MET A 1 -17.09 -23.39 -5.28
N SER A 2 -17.42 -23.27 -6.57
CA SER A 2 -16.68 -22.35 -7.45
C SER A 2 -17.14 -20.92 -7.19
N LEU A 3 -16.23 -20.04 -6.77
CA LEU A 3 -16.49 -18.61 -6.63
C LEU A 3 -16.83 -18.00 -8.00
N LYS A 4 -17.72 -17.00 -7.98
CA LYS A 4 -18.11 -16.20 -9.15
C LYS A 4 -18.03 -14.73 -8.77
N ALA A 5 -17.65 -13.89 -9.73
CA ALA A 5 -17.65 -12.45 -9.51
C ALA A 5 -19.06 -11.96 -9.18
N ALA A 6 -19.23 -11.29 -8.04
CA ALA A 6 -20.50 -10.71 -7.62
C ALA A 6 -20.92 -9.53 -8.51
N PHE A 7 -19.93 -8.77 -9.01
CA PHE A 7 -20.13 -7.69 -9.97
C PHE A 7 -18.92 -7.56 -10.90
N THR A 8 -19.08 -6.84 -12.01
CA THR A 8 -17.99 -6.51 -12.93
C THR A 8 -18.24 -5.13 -13.51
N ILE A 9 -17.27 -4.24 -13.36
CA ILE A 9 -17.31 -2.87 -13.88
C ILE A 9 -16.12 -2.64 -14.81
N LYS A 10 -16.35 -1.87 -15.88
CA LYS A 10 -15.31 -1.51 -16.85
C LYS A 10 -15.01 -0.02 -16.71
N LEU A 11 -13.83 0.29 -16.18
CA LEU A 11 -13.46 1.66 -15.79
C LEU A 11 -12.90 2.52 -16.92
N GLY A 12 -12.66 1.97 -18.12
CA GLY A 12 -12.18 2.77 -19.27
C GLY A 12 -10.77 3.36 -19.16
N HIS A 13 -10.07 3.18 -18.03
CA HIS A 13 -8.73 3.70 -17.78
C HIS A 13 -7.70 2.58 -17.60
N LYS A 14 -6.46 2.83 -18.04
CA LYS A 14 -5.33 1.93 -17.79
C LYS A 14 -4.77 2.20 -16.40
N ILE A 15 -4.97 1.24 -15.49
CA ILE A 15 -4.52 1.29 -14.10
C ILE A 15 -3.04 0.96 -14.02
N LEU A 16 -2.30 1.71 -13.20
CA LEU A 16 -0.90 1.44 -12.90
C LEU A 16 -0.79 0.31 -11.85
N PRO A 17 0.08 -0.68 -12.04
CA PRO A 17 0.32 -1.73 -11.05
C PRO A 17 0.69 -1.14 -9.67
N LYS A 18 0.28 -1.79 -8.57
CA LYS A 18 0.60 -1.40 -7.18
C LYS A 18 0.13 -0.01 -6.73
N THR A 19 -0.78 0.62 -7.48
CA THR A 19 -1.32 1.96 -7.15
C THR A 19 -2.82 1.94 -6.90
N VAL A 20 -3.37 0.76 -6.56
CA VAL A 20 -4.80 0.56 -6.28
C VAL A 20 -4.99 0.47 -4.79
N SER A 21 -5.99 1.17 -4.26
CA SER A 21 -6.40 1.07 -2.87
C SER A 21 -7.90 1.33 -2.72
N VAL A 22 -8.45 0.95 -1.57
CA VAL A 22 -9.85 1.18 -1.21
C VAL A 22 -9.86 1.91 0.13
N GLY A 23 -10.72 2.91 0.25
CA GLY A 23 -10.93 3.60 1.51
C GLY A 23 -12.30 4.23 1.61
N LYS A 24 -12.65 4.65 2.83
CA LYS A 24 -13.87 5.34 3.17
C LYS A 24 -13.57 6.83 3.31
N PHE A 25 -13.58 7.53 2.18
CA PHE A 25 -13.27 8.96 2.16
C PHE A 25 -14.34 9.81 2.85
N ASP A 26 -15.57 9.34 2.94
CA ASP A 26 -16.64 10.01 3.71
C ASP A 26 -16.88 9.38 5.09
N GLY A 27 -15.96 8.50 5.53
CA GLY A 27 -16.05 7.74 6.77
C GLY A 27 -16.99 6.54 6.71
N ILE A 28 -17.85 6.42 5.70
CA ILE A 28 -18.94 5.45 5.67
C ILE A 28 -18.82 4.49 4.48
N HIS A 29 -18.75 5.02 3.28
CA HIS A 29 -18.87 4.29 2.03
C HIS A 29 -17.50 3.98 1.40
N PRO A 30 -17.23 2.70 1.08
CA PRO A 30 -15.99 2.34 0.42
C PRO A 30 -15.95 2.88 -1.01
N SER A 31 -14.81 3.43 -1.38
CA SER A 31 -14.51 3.94 -2.71
C SER A 31 -13.20 3.35 -3.20
N LEU A 32 -13.14 3.04 -4.49
CA LEU A 32 -11.93 2.52 -5.13
C LEU A 32 -11.10 3.67 -5.68
N VAL A 33 -9.81 3.70 -5.37
CA VAL A 33 -8.85 4.64 -5.96
C VAL A 33 -7.80 3.87 -6.73
N ALA A 34 -7.44 4.37 -7.92
CA ALA A 34 -6.15 4.00 -8.47
C ALA A 34 -5.51 5.04 -9.36
N ALA A 35 -4.19 4.94 -9.51
CA ALA A 35 -3.45 5.75 -10.44
C ALA A 35 -3.58 5.25 -11.88
N THR A 36 -3.59 6.22 -12.79
CA THR A 36 -3.67 6.01 -14.23
C THR A 36 -2.40 6.49 -14.92
N ALA A 37 -2.12 5.94 -16.10
CA ALA A 37 -0.94 6.34 -16.89
C ALA A 37 -0.95 7.83 -17.32
N SER A 38 -2.08 8.53 -17.22
CA SER A 38 -2.21 9.96 -17.54
C SER A 38 -1.97 10.88 -16.34
N SER A 39 -1.30 10.40 -15.28
CA SER A 39 -0.99 11.20 -14.08
C SER A 39 -2.23 11.70 -13.34
N LYS A 40 -3.31 10.91 -13.40
CA LYS A 40 -4.55 11.13 -12.66
C LYS A 40 -4.80 9.97 -11.71
N LEU A 41 -5.34 10.28 -10.54
CA LEU A 41 -6.04 9.28 -9.72
C LEU A 41 -7.49 9.23 -10.19
N PHE A 42 -7.97 8.02 -10.51
CA PHE A 42 -9.41 7.80 -10.64
C PHE A 42 -9.96 7.39 -9.27
N VAL A 43 -11.17 7.85 -8.97
CA VAL A 43 -11.92 7.55 -7.75
C VAL A 43 -13.28 7.05 -8.19
N HIS A 44 -13.63 5.82 -7.84
CA HIS A 44 -14.94 5.25 -8.14
C HIS A 44 -15.74 5.12 -6.84
N THR A 45 -16.81 5.90 -6.74
CA THR A 45 -17.67 6.04 -5.56
C THR A 45 -19.13 5.75 -5.95
N PRO A 46 -19.59 4.50 -5.91
CA PRO A 46 -20.93 4.12 -6.37
C PRO A 46 -22.06 4.65 -5.47
N HIS A 47 -21.73 5.12 -4.27
CA HIS A 47 -22.69 5.58 -3.26
C HIS A 47 -22.89 7.09 -3.23
N ARG A 48 -22.12 7.86 -4.01
CA ARG A 48 -22.27 9.31 -4.13
C ARG A 48 -22.41 9.66 -5.62
N PRO A 49 -23.52 10.30 -6.03
CA PRO A 49 -23.58 10.95 -7.33
C PRO A 49 -22.40 11.91 -7.45
N SER A 50 -21.79 11.99 -8.64
CA SER A 50 -20.64 12.87 -8.93
C SER A 50 -20.82 14.23 -8.26
N ALA A 51 -20.01 14.52 -7.23
CA ALA A 51 -20.12 15.74 -6.44
C ALA A 51 -19.80 16.98 -7.28
N GLU A 52 -20.40 18.11 -6.91
CA GLU A 52 -20.17 19.40 -7.57
C GLU A 52 -18.69 19.79 -7.58
N THR A 53 -18.27 20.26 -8.74
CA THR A 53 -16.92 20.59 -9.17
C THR A 53 -16.26 21.71 -8.35
N GLY A 54 -15.05 21.44 -7.85
CA GLY A 54 -14.11 22.42 -7.31
C GLY A 54 -12.78 21.76 -6.92
N GLY A 55 -11.68 22.51 -6.78
CA GLY A 55 -10.38 21.98 -6.32
C GLY A 55 -9.66 21.06 -7.33
N ARG A 56 -8.93 20.04 -6.83
CA ARG A 56 -8.17 19.10 -7.70
C ARG A 56 -9.03 17.96 -8.27
N LEU A 57 -10.21 17.72 -7.69
CA LEU A 57 -11.14 16.64 -8.07
C LEU A 57 -12.10 17.11 -9.16
N LEU A 58 -12.14 16.38 -10.28
CA LEU A 58 -12.97 16.67 -11.45
C LEU A 58 -13.98 15.55 -11.69
N ALA A 59 -15.16 15.89 -12.20
CA ALA A 59 -16.12 14.89 -12.68
C ALA A 59 -15.55 14.14 -13.90
N SER A 60 -15.85 12.83 -13.99
CA SER A 60 -15.61 12.01 -15.18
C SER A 60 -16.89 11.88 -16.00
N ASP A 61 -16.74 11.62 -17.31
CA ASP A 61 -17.86 11.24 -18.17
C ASP A 61 -18.43 9.84 -17.81
N ILE A 62 -17.71 9.08 -16.99
CA ILE A 62 -18.15 7.79 -16.44
C ILE A 62 -18.89 8.06 -15.14
N ALA A 63 -20.14 7.57 -15.05
CA ALA A 63 -20.94 7.66 -13.83
C ALA A 63 -20.16 7.12 -12.62
N ASP A 64 -20.33 7.80 -11.47
CA ASP A 64 -19.72 7.45 -10.20
C ASP A 64 -18.18 7.50 -10.18
N VAL A 65 -17.56 8.09 -11.21
CA VAL A 65 -16.11 8.28 -11.29
C VAL A 65 -15.75 9.76 -11.17
N SER A 66 -14.77 10.06 -10.33
CA SER A 66 -14.09 11.35 -10.26
C SER A 66 -12.61 11.18 -10.57
N LEU A 67 -11.99 12.23 -11.10
CA LEU A 67 -10.59 12.26 -11.49
C LEU A 67 -9.86 13.35 -10.70
N LEU A 68 -8.84 12.95 -9.95
CA LEU A 68 -7.95 13.84 -9.24
C LEU A 68 -6.68 14.04 -10.08
N ASN A 69 -6.43 15.28 -10.51
CA ASN A 69 -5.24 15.60 -11.32
C ASN A 69 -4.01 15.80 -10.43
N ILE A 70 -3.00 14.95 -10.61
CA ILE A 70 -1.72 15.06 -9.89
C ILE A 70 -0.68 15.85 -10.70
N ASN A 71 -0.83 15.88 -12.03
CA ASN A 71 0.07 16.57 -12.98
C ASN A 71 1.54 16.11 -12.92
N GLN A 72 1.81 14.98 -12.27
CA GLN A 72 3.11 14.32 -12.21
C GLN A 72 2.92 12.80 -12.30
N PRO A 73 3.93 12.06 -12.80
CA PRO A 73 3.89 10.60 -12.78
C PRO A 73 3.65 10.09 -11.36
N ILE A 74 2.66 9.21 -11.20
CA ILE A 74 2.33 8.61 -9.91
C ILE A 74 3.11 7.30 -9.80
N LYS A 75 3.87 7.15 -8.72
CA LYS A 75 4.66 5.95 -8.44
C LYS A 75 4.00 5.06 -7.38
N ALA A 76 3.41 5.67 -6.36
CA ALA A 76 2.80 4.96 -5.25
C ALA A 76 1.49 5.63 -4.79
N VAL A 77 0.57 4.83 -4.28
CA VAL A 77 -0.69 5.29 -3.69
C VAL A 77 -0.96 4.47 -2.44
N ALA A 78 -1.27 5.14 -1.33
CA ALA A 78 -1.75 4.51 -0.11
C ALA A 78 -3.01 5.24 0.37
N VAL A 79 -3.89 4.50 1.05
CA VAL A 79 -5.11 5.06 1.64
C VAL A 79 -5.21 4.56 3.07
N GLY A 80 -5.58 5.46 3.98
CA GLY A 80 -5.75 5.13 5.38
C GLY A 80 -5.92 6.37 6.26
N LYS A 81 -6.10 6.13 7.56
CA LYS A 81 -6.27 7.19 8.55
C LYS A 81 -4.92 7.79 8.92
N MET A 82 -4.84 9.12 8.88
CA MET A 82 -3.68 9.90 9.36
C MET A 82 -4.01 10.76 10.59
N ARG A 83 -5.26 10.77 11.03
CA ARG A 83 -5.76 11.59 12.16
C ARG A 83 -6.48 10.68 13.15
N VAL A 84 -6.20 10.81 14.45
CA VAL A 84 -6.81 9.97 15.50
C VAL A 84 -8.08 10.61 16.11
N ALA A 85 -8.22 11.94 16.10
CA ALA A 85 -9.09 12.64 17.05
C ALA A 85 -10.34 13.35 16.47
N SER A 86 -10.55 13.41 15.15
CA SER A 86 -11.71 14.17 14.61
C SER A 86 -12.31 13.69 13.30
N ASP A 87 -11.57 12.93 12.48
CA ASP A 87 -12.02 12.46 11.17
C ASP A 87 -12.00 10.94 11.14
N GLU A 88 -13.17 10.32 10.95
CA GLU A 88 -13.25 8.89 10.72
C GLU A 88 -12.91 8.48 9.29
N HIS A 89 -12.68 9.45 8.39
CA HIS A 89 -12.42 9.16 7.00
C HIS A 89 -10.95 8.93 6.67
N ASP A 90 -10.77 8.15 5.61
CA ASP A 90 -9.46 7.86 5.05
C ASP A 90 -8.95 9.04 4.22
N VAL A 91 -7.63 9.20 4.22
CA VAL A 91 -6.89 10.15 3.39
C VAL A 91 -6.20 9.36 2.28
N VAL A 92 -6.15 9.92 1.07
CA VAL A 92 -5.30 9.37 0.00
C VAL A 92 -3.92 10.02 0.06
N VAL A 93 -2.87 9.21 0.03
CA VAL A 93 -1.49 9.68 -0.08
C VAL A 93 -0.92 9.23 -1.42
N VAL A 94 -0.33 10.17 -2.15
CA VAL A 94 0.21 9.98 -3.49
C VAL A 94 1.68 10.29 -3.49
N GLY A 95 2.46 9.32 -3.96
CA GLY A 95 3.90 9.44 -4.16
C GLY A 95 4.25 9.71 -5.61
N THR A 96 5.07 10.73 -5.85
CA THR A 96 5.63 11.05 -7.16
C THR A 96 7.16 10.92 -7.12
N PRO A 97 7.87 11.10 -8.26
CA PRO A 97 9.33 11.11 -8.27
C PRO A 97 9.97 12.18 -7.40
N THR A 98 9.25 13.23 -7.00
CA THR A 98 9.82 14.37 -6.27
C THR A 98 8.96 14.86 -5.11
N HIS A 99 7.72 14.38 -4.96
CA HIS A 99 6.80 14.90 -3.96
C HIS A 99 5.95 13.79 -3.35
N VAL A 100 5.47 14.06 -2.14
CA VAL A 100 4.37 13.35 -1.50
C VAL A 100 3.20 14.32 -1.28
N LEU A 101 1.99 13.87 -1.62
CA LEU A 101 0.74 14.61 -1.44
C LEU A 101 -0.19 13.77 -0.56
N ALA A 102 -0.61 14.30 0.59
CA ALA A 102 -1.76 13.78 1.32
C ALA A 102 -2.98 14.64 1.00
N TYR A 103 -4.06 14.00 0.52
CA TYR A 103 -5.25 14.67 0.04
C TYR A 103 -6.50 14.15 0.75
N ASP A 104 -7.25 15.09 1.33
CA ASP A 104 -8.57 14.84 1.88
C ASP A 104 -9.59 14.93 0.73
N MET A 105 -10.14 13.78 0.36
CA MET A 105 -11.09 13.66 -0.75
C MET A 105 -12.48 14.20 -0.42
N ASP A 106 -12.89 14.19 0.85
CA ASP A 106 -14.23 14.65 1.25
C ASP A 106 -14.27 16.16 1.38
N ASN A 107 -13.24 16.74 2.03
CA ASN A 107 -13.09 18.18 2.14
C ASN A 107 -12.44 18.81 0.89
N ASN A 108 -11.98 17.99 -0.05
CA ASN A 108 -11.36 18.42 -1.30
C ASN A 108 -10.19 19.39 -1.07
N SER A 109 -9.31 19.01 -0.13
CA SER A 109 -8.22 19.85 0.37
C SER A 109 -6.92 19.07 0.54
N ASP A 110 -5.79 19.71 0.24
CA ASP A 110 -4.47 19.17 0.53
C ASP A 110 -4.24 19.19 2.06
N LEU A 111 -3.89 18.05 2.66
CA LEU A 111 -3.42 18.02 4.05
C LEU A 111 -1.99 18.54 4.13
N PHE A 112 -1.14 18.04 3.23
CA PHE A 112 0.18 18.57 2.99
C PHE A 112 0.64 18.23 1.58
N TYR A 113 1.61 19.01 1.10
CA TYR A 113 2.35 18.76 -0.12
C TYR A 113 3.82 19.03 0.17
N ARG A 114 4.64 17.99 0.15
CA ARG A 114 6.05 18.04 0.54
C ARG A 114 6.95 17.54 -0.58
N GLU A 115 8.09 18.18 -0.73
CA GLU A 115 9.17 17.72 -1.60
C GLU A 115 9.91 16.57 -0.93
N VAL A 116 10.16 15.51 -1.69
CA VAL A 116 10.94 14.32 -1.30
C VAL A 116 11.97 14.11 -2.40
N PRO A 117 13.19 14.67 -2.27
CA PRO A 117 14.20 14.65 -3.33
C PRO A 117 14.61 13.23 -3.75
N ASP A 118 14.58 12.27 -2.82
CA ASP A 118 14.88 10.86 -3.06
C ASP A 118 13.72 10.10 -3.75
N GLY A 119 12.60 10.78 -3.99
CA GLY A 119 11.41 10.25 -4.62
C GLY A 119 10.62 9.27 -3.76
N VAL A 120 9.45 8.88 -4.26
CA VAL A 120 8.55 7.95 -3.56
C VAL A 120 8.28 6.75 -4.46
N ASN A 121 8.99 5.64 -4.23
CA ASN A 121 8.86 4.39 -4.96
C ASN A 121 7.74 3.49 -4.41
N CYS A 122 7.50 3.55 -3.10
CA CYS A 122 6.41 2.83 -2.41
C CYS A 122 5.92 3.62 -1.19
N LEU A 123 4.71 3.29 -0.72
CA LEU A 123 4.03 3.97 0.38
C LEU A 123 3.27 2.97 1.26
N VAL A 124 3.22 3.25 2.56
CA VAL A 124 2.30 2.63 3.52
C VAL A 124 1.80 3.68 4.50
N ILE A 125 0.59 3.52 5.03
CA ILE A 125 0.04 4.38 6.09
C ILE A 125 -0.22 3.51 7.31
N GLY A 126 0.20 3.96 8.48
CA GLY A 126 -0.14 3.30 9.74
C GLY A 126 0.62 3.85 10.93
N GLN A 127 0.32 3.27 12.09
CA GLN A 127 0.92 3.64 13.37
C GLN A 127 2.25 2.91 13.56
N LEU A 128 3.37 3.58 13.27
CA LEU A 128 4.70 3.04 13.54
C LEU A 128 4.98 3.01 15.05
N GLY A 129 5.62 1.95 15.53
CA GLY A 129 6.06 1.85 16.92
C GLY A 129 6.96 3.03 17.33
N GLY A 130 6.60 3.69 18.44
CA GLY A 130 7.31 4.87 18.93
C GLY A 130 6.82 6.21 18.36
N VAL A 131 5.85 6.21 17.45
CA VAL A 131 5.17 7.41 16.96
C VAL A 131 3.75 7.45 17.51
N ASP A 132 3.30 8.63 17.97
CA ASP A 132 2.01 8.81 18.66
C ASP A 132 0.79 8.85 17.72
N GLN A 133 0.99 9.13 16.44
CA GLN A 133 -0.07 9.20 15.43
C GLN A 133 0.28 8.34 14.20
N PRO A 134 -0.72 7.91 13.42
CA PRO A 134 -0.47 7.26 12.14
C PRO A 134 0.23 8.22 11.18
N ILE A 135 1.23 7.71 10.47
CA ILE A 135 2.04 8.47 9.52
C ILE A 135 2.01 7.81 8.15
N ALA A 136 2.24 8.60 7.11
CA ALA A 136 2.49 8.12 5.77
C ALA A 136 3.99 7.89 5.58
N ILE A 137 4.39 6.63 5.47
CA ILE A 137 5.79 6.22 5.32
C ILE A 137 6.07 5.99 3.84
N CYS A 138 7.02 6.74 3.29
CA CYS A 138 7.50 6.63 1.93
C CYS A 138 8.89 6.01 1.87
N GLY A 139 9.09 5.11 0.91
CA GLY A 139 10.39 4.57 0.54
C GLY A 139 10.85 5.16 -0.79
N GLY A 140 12.04 5.73 -0.83
CA GLY A 140 12.66 6.35 -2.00
C GLY A 140 13.97 5.69 -2.40
N ASN A 141 14.90 6.50 -2.92
CA ASN A 141 16.25 6.07 -3.26
C ASN A 141 17.13 6.07 -2.00
N CYS A 142 17.37 4.88 -1.42
CA CYS A 142 18.15 4.70 -0.19
C CYS A 142 17.63 5.43 1.07
N ALA A 143 16.46 6.06 0.99
CA ALA A 143 15.88 6.85 2.08
C ALA A 143 14.45 6.41 2.38
N ILE A 144 14.07 6.49 3.65
CA ILE A 144 12.72 6.25 4.13
C ILE A 144 12.31 7.45 4.98
N GLN A 145 11.16 8.04 4.70
CA GLN A 145 10.64 9.19 5.42
C GLN A 145 9.19 8.92 5.84
N GLY A 146 8.78 9.40 7.00
CA GLY A 146 7.44 9.24 7.51
C GLY A 146 6.83 10.59 7.86
N PHE A 147 5.66 10.90 7.29
CA PHE A 147 4.98 12.18 7.45
C PHE A 147 3.69 12.07 8.25
N ASP A 148 3.49 12.97 9.21
CA ASP A 148 2.21 13.11 9.91
C ASP A 148 1.17 13.87 9.07
N ALA A 149 -0.05 14.04 9.59
CA ALA A 149 -1.13 14.74 8.88
C ALA A 149 -0.86 16.23 8.62
N THR A 150 0.15 16.84 9.27
CA THR A 150 0.59 18.21 9.04
C THR A 150 1.74 18.29 8.02
N GLY A 151 2.28 17.14 7.62
CA GLY A 151 3.46 17.04 6.77
C GLY A 151 4.76 17.33 7.53
N HIS A 152 4.77 17.20 8.85
CA HIS A 152 6.02 17.08 9.62
C HIS A 152 6.52 15.63 9.54
N ASP A 153 7.83 15.46 9.62
CA ASP A 153 8.58 14.23 9.38
C ASP A 153 9.09 13.58 10.68
N PRO A 154 8.24 12.95 11.51
CA PRO A 154 8.67 12.34 12.77
C PRO A 154 9.55 11.09 12.60
N PHE A 155 9.71 10.58 11.37
CA PHE A 155 10.49 9.40 11.08
C PHE A 155 11.36 9.60 9.84
N TRP A 156 12.65 9.32 9.96
CA TRP A 156 13.59 9.32 8.85
C TRP A 156 14.69 8.30 9.10
N THR A 157 15.04 7.52 8.09
CA THR A 157 16.20 6.63 8.12
C THR A 157 16.71 6.35 6.70
N VAL A 158 17.84 5.66 6.62
CA VAL A 158 18.48 5.25 5.36
C VAL A 158 18.56 3.73 5.29
N THR A 159 18.55 3.20 4.07
CA THR A 159 18.70 1.77 3.77
C THR A 159 19.77 1.55 2.70
N GLY A 160 20.12 0.29 2.43
CA GLY A 160 21.20 -0.07 1.51
C GLY A 160 20.98 0.36 0.05
N ASP A 161 19.75 0.30 -0.45
CA ASP A 161 19.41 0.56 -1.86
C ASP A 161 17.99 1.13 -2.00
N ASN A 162 17.50 1.28 -3.24
CA ASN A 162 16.16 1.73 -3.55
C ASN A 162 15.10 0.87 -2.85
N VAL A 163 14.20 1.54 -2.14
CA VAL A 163 13.10 0.88 -1.43
C VAL A 163 11.98 0.57 -2.40
N THR A 164 11.57 -0.69 -2.47
CA THR A 164 10.59 -1.17 -3.47
C THR A 164 9.31 -1.69 -2.85
N ALA A 165 9.32 -2.03 -1.57
CA ALA A 165 8.17 -2.47 -0.81
C ALA A 165 8.29 -2.08 0.67
N LEU A 166 7.16 -1.74 1.28
CA LEU A 166 7.04 -1.44 2.69
C LEU A 166 5.86 -2.21 3.27
N CYS A 167 5.97 -2.62 4.53
CA CYS A 167 4.86 -3.16 5.30
C CYS A 167 5.05 -2.86 6.79
N LEU A 168 3.96 -2.63 7.51
CA LEU A 168 3.95 -2.56 8.98
C LEU A 168 3.54 -3.92 9.55
N CYS A 169 4.29 -4.41 10.54
CA CYS A 169 4.10 -5.72 11.16
C CYS A 169 4.61 -5.67 12.60
N ASP A 170 3.88 -6.26 13.55
CA ASP A 170 4.39 -6.53 14.90
C ASP A 170 5.37 -7.71 14.81
N TYR A 171 6.64 -7.41 14.59
CA TYR A 171 7.65 -8.39 14.24
C TYR A 171 8.23 -9.08 15.48
N ASP A 172 8.38 -8.34 16.58
CA ASP A 172 8.91 -8.87 17.84
C ASP A 172 7.86 -9.22 18.89
N GLY A 173 6.58 -8.95 18.62
CA GLY A 173 5.46 -9.34 19.46
C GLY A 173 5.26 -8.43 20.67
N ASP A 174 5.79 -7.21 20.64
CA ASP A 174 5.61 -6.23 21.72
C ASP A 174 4.30 -5.42 21.61
N GLY A 175 3.51 -5.66 20.56
CA GLY A 175 2.23 -4.99 20.29
C GLY A 175 2.37 -3.63 19.59
N LYS A 176 3.59 -3.23 19.20
CA LYS A 176 3.86 -2.09 18.33
C LYS A 176 4.27 -2.60 16.95
N LEU A 177 4.03 -1.79 15.92
CA LEU A 177 4.38 -2.18 14.56
C LEU A 177 5.79 -1.73 14.22
N GLU A 178 6.62 -2.67 13.77
CA GLU A 178 7.88 -2.40 13.10
C GLU A 178 7.66 -2.17 11.60
N LEU A 179 8.64 -1.51 10.98
CA LEU A 179 8.67 -1.29 9.54
C LEU A 179 9.50 -2.37 8.85
N ILE A 180 8.86 -3.19 8.03
CA ILE A 180 9.53 -4.14 7.14
C ILE A 180 9.76 -3.46 5.79
N VAL A 181 11.01 -3.46 5.35
CA VAL A 181 11.52 -2.73 4.17
C VAL A 181 12.13 -3.73 3.21
N GLY A 182 11.61 -3.79 1.98
CA GLY A 182 12.19 -4.53 0.88
C GLY A 182 12.94 -3.60 -0.06
N SER A 183 14.14 -4.02 -0.48
CA SER A 183 15.05 -3.18 -1.28
C SER A 183 15.51 -3.87 -2.58
N GLU A 184 16.12 -3.11 -3.50
CA GLU A 184 16.70 -3.64 -4.75
C GLU A 184 18.00 -4.43 -4.56
N ASP A 185 18.66 -4.31 -3.40
CA ASP A 185 19.85 -5.09 -2.99
C ASP A 185 19.53 -6.51 -2.49
N PHE A 186 18.27 -6.92 -2.62
CA PHE A 186 17.73 -8.24 -2.27
C PHE A 186 17.51 -8.45 -0.77
N ASP A 187 17.69 -7.43 0.05
CA ASP A 187 17.47 -7.54 1.49
C ASP A 187 16.06 -7.10 1.90
N ILE A 188 15.52 -7.85 2.87
CA ILE A 188 14.38 -7.46 3.70
C ILE A 188 14.94 -7.03 5.05
N ARG A 189 14.74 -5.77 5.43
CA ARG A 189 15.19 -5.19 6.70
C ARG A 189 14.01 -4.85 7.58
N VAL A 190 14.12 -5.12 8.87
CA VAL A 190 13.09 -4.81 9.87
C VAL A 190 13.60 -3.69 10.77
N PHE A 191 12.92 -2.56 10.74
CA PHE A 191 13.25 -1.38 11.53
C PHE A 191 12.31 -1.24 12.72
N LYS A 192 12.91 -1.12 13.91
CA LYS A 192 12.24 -0.73 15.14
C LYS A 192 12.73 0.66 15.54
N GLY A 193 11.94 1.68 15.21
CA GLY A 193 12.48 3.05 15.21
C GLY A 193 13.60 3.17 14.17
N ASP A 194 14.75 3.72 14.56
CA ASP A 194 15.93 3.86 13.70
C ASP A 194 16.87 2.64 13.72
N GLU A 195 16.58 1.62 14.53
CA GLU A 195 17.40 0.41 14.66
C GLU A 195 16.92 -0.72 13.72
N ILE A 196 17.87 -1.37 13.03
CA ILE A 196 17.60 -2.60 12.28
C ILE A 196 17.70 -3.79 13.23
N ILE A 197 16.57 -4.46 13.49
CA ILE A 197 16.49 -5.60 14.40
C ILE A 197 16.58 -6.96 13.69
N ALA A 198 16.36 -6.97 12.36
CA ALA A 198 16.52 -8.16 11.53
C ALA A 198 16.86 -7.78 10.08
N GLU A 199 17.64 -8.64 9.43
CA GLU A 199 18.00 -8.53 8.01
C GLU A 199 17.95 -9.93 7.39
N ILE A 200 17.24 -10.05 6.27
CA ILE A 200 17.03 -11.31 5.56
C ILE A 200 17.38 -11.10 4.09
N THR A 201 18.43 -11.76 3.62
CA THR A 201 18.84 -11.73 2.22
C THR A 201 18.06 -12.74 1.38
N GLU A 202 17.44 -12.25 0.31
CA GLU A 202 16.74 -13.04 -0.70
C GLU A 202 17.55 -13.15 -2.00
N THR A 203 16.94 -13.79 -3.01
CA THR A 203 17.62 -14.12 -4.28
C THR A 203 17.37 -13.10 -5.40
N GLU A 204 16.57 -12.08 -5.15
CA GLU A 204 16.26 -11.01 -6.09
C GLU A 204 15.60 -9.82 -5.37
N ALA A 205 15.48 -8.70 -6.08
CA ALA A 205 14.80 -7.49 -5.62
C ALA A 205 13.40 -7.80 -5.08
N ILE A 206 13.12 -7.26 -3.90
CA ILE A 206 11.80 -7.38 -3.29
C ILE A 206 10.84 -6.52 -4.10
N THR A 207 9.61 -6.99 -4.28
CA THR A 207 8.58 -6.30 -5.07
C THR A 207 7.24 -6.19 -4.36
N GLY A 208 7.03 -6.93 -3.29
CA GLY A 208 5.83 -6.84 -2.46
C GLY A 208 6.09 -7.41 -1.08
N LEU A 209 5.52 -6.76 -0.08
CA LEU A 209 5.48 -7.19 1.31
C LEU A 209 4.04 -7.04 1.79
N CYS A 210 3.56 -8.00 2.59
CA CYS A 210 2.21 -7.95 3.14
C CYS A 210 2.18 -8.68 4.47
N TRP A 211 1.82 -7.96 5.53
CA TRP A 211 1.57 -8.55 6.84
C TRP A 211 0.26 -9.34 6.81
N LEU A 212 0.26 -10.50 7.46
CA LEU A 212 -0.90 -11.38 7.47
C LEU A 212 -1.96 -10.96 8.50
N GLY A 213 -1.63 -10.00 9.37
CA GLY A 213 -2.52 -9.48 10.42
C GLY A 213 -2.44 -10.23 11.74
N GLU A 214 -1.61 -11.27 11.83
CA GLU A 214 -1.40 -12.05 13.05
C GLU A 214 0.07 -12.37 13.27
N GLY A 215 0.54 -12.08 14.48
CA GLY A 215 1.92 -12.28 14.90
C GLY A 215 2.93 -11.65 13.92
N ASN A 216 4.09 -12.28 13.80
CA ASN A 216 5.20 -11.81 12.99
C ASN A 216 5.27 -12.47 11.60
N LYS A 217 4.12 -12.87 11.05
CA LYS A 217 4.06 -13.51 9.73
C LYS A 217 3.82 -12.50 8.62
N PHE A 218 4.70 -12.49 7.62
CA PHE A 218 4.57 -11.62 6.46
C PHE A 218 4.92 -12.34 5.16
N ALA A 219 4.13 -12.07 4.13
CA ALA A 219 4.37 -12.54 2.78
C ALA A 219 5.38 -11.63 2.08
N TYR A 220 6.18 -12.21 1.20
CA TYR A 220 7.11 -11.49 0.36
C TYR A 220 7.04 -11.96 -1.09
N ALA A 221 7.26 -11.04 -2.02
CA ALA A 221 7.32 -11.33 -3.45
C ALA A 221 8.60 -10.76 -4.05
N LEU A 222 9.25 -11.52 -4.93
CA LEU A 222 10.49 -11.12 -5.60
C LEU A 222 10.27 -10.87 -7.10
N ALA A 223 11.13 -10.04 -7.68
CA ALA A 223 11.13 -9.73 -9.10
C ALA A 223 11.31 -10.96 -10.00
N ASN A 224 11.93 -12.05 -9.52
CA ASN A 224 12.04 -13.32 -10.27
C ASN A 224 10.76 -14.20 -10.25
N GLY A 225 9.65 -13.72 -9.70
CA GLY A 225 8.38 -14.45 -9.61
C GLY A 225 8.29 -15.41 -8.42
N THR A 226 9.21 -15.30 -7.45
CA THR A 226 9.11 -16.00 -6.16
C THR A 226 8.08 -15.31 -5.27
N LEU A 227 7.25 -16.11 -4.61
CA LEU A 227 6.35 -15.71 -3.54
C LEU A 227 6.64 -16.61 -2.35
N GLY A 228 6.73 -16.07 -1.15
CA GLY A 228 6.92 -16.88 0.06
C GLY A 228 6.34 -16.24 1.30
N LEU A 229 6.51 -16.95 2.41
CA LEU A 229 6.03 -16.56 3.72
C LEU A 229 7.16 -16.70 4.74
N TYR A 230 7.37 -15.64 5.52
CA TYR A 230 8.21 -15.65 6.71
C TYR A 230 7.35 -15.64 7.98
N GLU A 231 7.87 -16.27 9.03
CA GLU A 231 7.48 -16.09 10.43
C GLU A 231 8.73 -15.64 11.19
N GLY A 232 8.82 -14.35 11.50
CA GLY A 232 10.06 -13.73 11.96
C GLY A 232 11.20 -13.92 10.93
N ASN A 233 12.28 -14.60 11.34
CA ASN A 233 13.42 -14.93 10.48
C ASN A 233 13.31 -16.30 9.80
N ASN A 234 12.26 -17.07 10.08
CA ASN A 234 12.10 -18.41 9.55
C ASN A 234 11.23 -18.40 8.29
N ARG A 235 11.78 -18.87 7.16
CA ARG A 235 11.01 -19.02 5.93
C ARG A 235 10.13 -20.28 6.02
N ILE A 236 8.82 -20.09 6.13
CA ILE A 236 7.86 -21.18 6.23
C ILE A 236 7.74 -21.92 4.89
N TRP A 237 7.49 -21.19 3.80
CA TRP A 237 7.42 -21.76 2.46
C TRP A 237 7.79 -20.73 1.40
N ARG A 238 8.11 -21.24 0.20
CA ARG A 238 8.23 -20.42 -1.02
C ARG A 238 7.79 -21.18 -2.25
N ILE A 239 7.22 -20.48 -3.20
CA ILE A 239 6.92 -20.96 -4.55
C ILE A 239 7.56 -20.05 -5.59
N LYS A 240 7.86 -20.59 -6.77
CA LYS A 240 8.35 -19.80 -7.90
C LYS A 240 7.44 -19.98 -9.10
N SER A 241 7.02 -18.86 -9.68
CA SER A 241 6.17 -18.80 -10.86
C SER A 241 6.92 -18.20 -12.03
N LYS A 242 6.44 -18.45 -13.26
CA LYS A 242 6.92 -17.73 -14.45
C LYS A 242 6.37 -16.31 -14.54
N ASN A 243 5.27 -16.04 -13.85
CA ASN A 243 4.64 -14.71 -13.79
C ASN A 243 5.05 -14.04 -12.48
N HIS A 244 5.04 -12.71 -12.48
CA HIS A 244 5.39 -11.92 -11.31
C HIS A 244 4.14 -11.61 -10.49
N VAL A 245 4.32 -11.48 -9.17
CA VAL A 245 3.27 -11.03 -8.26
C VAL A 245 3.11 -9.51 -8.42
N VAL A 246 1.87 -9.06 -8.59
CA VAL A 246 1.51 -7.65 -8.72
C VAL A 246 0.91 -7.13 -7.42
N SER A 247 0.12 -7.94 -6.74
CA SER A 247 -0.56 -7.57 -5.50
C SER A 247 -0.76 -8.78 -4.60
N ILE A 248 -0.71 -8.52 -3.29
CA ILE A 248 -1.02 -9.46 -2.23
C ILE A 248 -2.08 -8.79 -1.37
N ALA A 249 -3.16 -9.50 -1.05
CA ALA A 249 -4.21 -9.02 -0.17
C ALA A 249 -4.65 -10.13 0.79
N MET A 250 -4.96 -9.75 2.02
CA MET A 250 -5.49 -10.67 3.04
C MET A 250 -6.98 -10.41 3.23
N TYR A 251 -7.79 -11.46 3.11
CA TYR A 251 -9.24 -11.38 3.26
C TYR A 251 -9.80 -12.75 3.65
N ASP A 252 -10.88 -12.76 4.44
CA ASP A 252 -11.65 -13.98 4.75
C ASP A 252 -12.55 -14.32 3.55
N ILE A 253 -12.04 -15.15 2.65
CA ILE A 253 -12.65 -15.48 1.37
C ILE A 253 -13.76 -16.51 1.53
N ASP A 254 -13.61 -17.46 2.45
CA ASP A 254 -14.57 -18.54 2.65
C ASP A 254 -15.55 -18.33 3.83
N GLY A 255 -15.35 -17.27 4.61
CA GLY A 255 -16.23 -16.84 5.68
C GLY A 255 -16.05 -17.63 6.97
N ASP A 256 -14.90 -18.28 7.17
CA ASP A 256 -14.61 -19.07 8.36
C ASP A 256 -14.03 -18.24 9.53
N GLY A 257 -13.72 -16.96 9.27
CA GLY A 257 -13.17 -16.01 10.23
C GLY A 257 -11.65 -15.87 10.20
N GLU A 258 -10.95 -16.77 9.50
CA GLU A 258 -9.52 -16.66 9.21
C GLU A 258 -9.30 -15.91 7.90
N LYS A 259 -8.15 -15.25 7.72
CA LYS A 259 -7.85 -14.54 6.48
C LYS A 259 -7.00 -15.39 5.55
N GLU A 260 -7.45 -15.57 4.32
CA GLU A 260 -6.66 -16.12 3.24
C GLU A 260 -5.88 -15.05 2.48
N MET A 261 -4.78 -15.51 1.89
CA MET A 261 -3.97 -14.69 0.99
C MET A 261 -4.45 -14.83 -0.45
N ALA A 262 -4.86 -13.71 -1.04
CA ALA A 262 -5.18 -13.55 -2.46
C ALA A 262 -4.00 -12.91 -3.21
N ILE A 263 -3.62 -13.51 -4.35
CA ILE A 263 -2.46 -13.10 -5.15
C ILE A 263 -2.89 -12.75 -6.57
N GLY A 264 -2.58 -11.53 -6.98
CA GLY A 264 -2.71 -11.06 -8.37
C GLY A 264 -1.39 -11.23 -9.13
N TRP A 265 -1.43 -11.88 -10.30
CA TRP A 265 -0.26 -12.13 -11.14
C TRP A 265 -0.26 -11.24 -12.39
N THR A 266 0.92 -11.02 -12.99
CA THR A 266 1.07 -10.20 -14.21
C THR A 266 0.29 -10.70 -15.43
N ASN A 267 -0.06 -11.99 -15.47
CA ASN A 267 -0.88 -12.57 -16.54
C ASN A 267 -2.40 -12.42 -16.30
N GLY A 268 -2.82 -11.67 -15.28
CA GLY A 268 -4.21 -11.45 -14.91
C GLY A 268 -4.85 -12.60 -14.14
N LYS A 269 -4.11 -13.68 -13.85
CA LYS A 269 -4.61 -14.73 -12.95
C LYS A 269 -4.70 -14.16 -11.54
N VAL A 270 -5.81 -14.45 -10.85
CA VAL A 270 -5.93 -14.32 -9.39
C VAL A 270 -5.89 -15.74 -8.82
N ARG A 271 -5.09 -15.95 -7.78
CA ARG A 271 -5.10 -17.19 -6.99
C ARG A 271 -5.47 -16.85 -5.56
N GLU A 272 -6.33 -17.67 -5.01
CA GLU A 272 -6.84 -17.59 -3.64
C GLU A 272 -6.37 -18.84 -2.87
N ASN A 273 -6.46 -18.78 -1.54
CA ASN A 273 -6.20 -19.91 -0.62
C ASN A 273 -4.74 -20.39 -0.60
N PHE A 274 -3.76 -19.48 -0.53
CA PHE A 274 -2.46 -19.87 0.03
C PHE A 274 -2.63 -20.04 1.53
N ALA A 275 -2.70 -21.29 1.98
CA ALA A 275 -2.84 -21.60 3.40
C ALA A 275 -1.66 -21.01 4.19
N LEU A 276 -1.97 -20.34 5.29
CA LEU A 276 -0.98 -19.74 6.18
C LEU A 276 -0.13 -20.78 6.94
N GLN A 277 -0.50 -22.06 6.84
CA GLN A 277 0.10 -23.12 7.65
C GLN A 277 0.59 -24.36 6.91
N ASN A 278 0.29 -24.61 5.62
CA ASN A 278 0.83 -25.80 4.92
C ASN A 278 0.79 -25.65 3.40
N VAL A 279 1.97 -25.66 2.75
CA VAL A 279 2.16 -26.03 1.34
C VAL A 279 2.95 -27.34 1.30
#